data_AF-A0A5E7UH29-F1
#
_entry.id   AF-A0A5E7UH29-F1
#
_cell.length_a   1.000
_cell.length_b   1.000
_cell.length_c   1.000
_cell.angle_alpha   90.00
_cell.angle_beta   90.00
_cell.angle_gamma   90.00
#
_symmetry.space_group_name_H-M   'P 1'
#
loop_
_entity.id
_entity.type
_entity.pdbx_description
1 polymer ?
#
loop_
_entity_poly.entity_id
_entity_poly.type
_entity_poly.pdbx_seq_one_letter_code
_entity_poly.pdbx_strand_id
1 'polypeptide(L)'
;MKSINKWLGLLLFFWATSFPLLVQASTLDYSKLIILIKEDVPGFETWTDAPGRDDPISELKQLVPFIKPVLPASKARTGEAVRALKRHRLDRYFIVDTSRLTEKQAEALAVQLKKNPLVEKADFEPRVDGMHDDNGSLVAPASGNSIPDYTGRQNYLQGKNAVAPYKIGGVNAVQAWKVPGGKGQNMHVISSEIDHWSYNHLDLPKPYLEVYDPQDPATVGSHDTASAGIIVARENDFGTTGIAPDAQLGYLQWGSDRFMQLAERLNEGDVVQLGVQYGYGSFPEVGCWQDCYMPLEDYEPVRDTISYLTEEKGVHVILAAANGNINLDHPYFEGYFDRNLFDSGAIYAGAVDPKTGLRAGFSEYGSRVDLFSWGDFVTTTTWSRQNPTTGYTHDYSGTSSSNPILAGVVASLQGVARANGLGNIPPKALRALLVTTGYPQINGNSSEIGVQPDLEAAIEKMLAARPNRPPVGTLEGDSTVASGETITFTANASDPDGDPLAYSWKPPIGFTGATGNTRSVNLTAPTVSNDVNAMVNAEISDGRGGVLPLHKQITVKAPTEDSCGDIPKWDPARIYETYAEAVAYKGKVYKQNFYNINKPPDVNSAEFGKEWLQGIACR
;
A
#
# COMPACT_ATOMS: atom_id res chain seq x y z
N MET A 1 -69.73 -35.81 -24.06
CA MET A 1 -69.44 -36.66 -25.23
C MET A 1 -67.99 -36.37 -25.64
N LYS A 2 -67.02 -37.21 -25.24
CA LYS A 2 -66.20 -38.11 -26.11
C LYS A 2 -65.67 -37.38 -27.36
N SER A 3 -64.36 -37.13 -27.54
CA SER A 3 -63.29 -38.10 -27.82
C SER A 3 -61.93 -37.41 -27.65
N ILE A 4 -61.01 -37.84 -26.77
CA ILE A 4 -59.89 -38.78 -27.00
C ILE A 4 -59.03 -38.45 -28.23
N ASN A 5 -57.78 -38.01 -27.99
CA ASN A 5 -56.60 -38.69 -28.52
C ASN A 5 -55.34 -38.48 -27.65
N LYS A 6 -54.54 -39.56 -27.58
CA LYS A 6 -53.49 -39.87 -26.61
C LYS A 6 -52.09 -39.42 -27.06
N TRP A 7 -51.25 -39.13 -26.06
CA TRP A 7 -49.83 -39.48 -25.90
C TRP A 7 -48.80 -39.01 -26.96
N LEU A 8 -47.81 -38.22 -26.52
CA LEU A 8 -46.47 -38.72 -26.18
C LEU A 8 -45.70 -37.63 -25.40
N GLY A 9 -45.28 -37.94 -24.17
CA GLY A 9 -44.32 -37.14 -23.43
C GLY A 9 -42.91 -37.44 -23.94
N LEU A 10 -42.17 -36.41 -24.34
CA LEU A 10 -40.72 -36.49 -24.51
C LEU A 10 -40.07 -35.96 -23.22
N LEU A 11 -39.59 -36.89 -22.40
CA LEU A 11 -38.52 -36.63 -21.44
C LEU A 11 -37.26 -36.28 -22.24
N LEU A 12 -36.92 -35.00 -22.29
CA LEU A 12 -35.59 -34.56 -22.71
C LEU A 12 -34.63 -34.81 -21.54
N PHE A 13 -33.99 -35.98 -21.56
CA PHE A 13 -32.77 -36.24 -20.83
C PHE A 13 -31.70 -35.24 -21.31
N PHE A 14 -31.40 -34.23 -20.50
CA PHE A 14 -30.15 -33.48 -20.62
C PHE A 14 -29.00 -34.43 -20.28
N TRP A 15 -28.42 -35.07 -21.29
CA TRP A 15 -27.05 -35.56 -21.18
C TRP A 15 -26.15 -34.32 -21.23
N ALA A 16 -25.63 -33.92 -20.07
CA ALA A 16 -24.42 -33.12 -20.02
C ALA A 16 -23.31 -33.96 -20.69
N THR A 17 -23.08 -33.68 -21.97
CA THR A 17 -21.94 -34.22 -22.69
C THR A 17 -20.75 -33.39 -22.27
N SER A 18 -20.10 -33.80 -21.20
CA SER A 18 -18.70 -33.46 -20.91
C SER A 18 -17.86 -34.04 -22.04
N PHE A 19 -17.76 -33.29 -23.14
CA PHE A 19 -16.66 -33.49 -24.08
C PHE A 19 -15.37 -33.11 -23.36
N PRO A 20 -14.33 -33.95 -23.38
CA PRO A 20 -13.03 -33.50 -22.95
C PRO A 20 -12.63 -32.39 -23.91
N LEU A 21 -12.34 -31.20 -23.39
CA LEU A 21 -11.46 -30.27 -24.09
C LEU A 21 -10.28 -31.12 -24.56
N LEU A 22 -10.06 -31.18 -25.88
CA LEU A 22 -8.90 -31.84 -26.47
C LEU A 22 -7.69 -31.03 -26.02
N VAL A 23 -7.11 -31.42 -24.88
CA VAL A 23 -5.92 -30.81 -24.30
C VAL A 23 -4.76 -31.01 -25.28
N GLN A 24 -4.39 -29.98 -26.04
CA GLN A 24 -2.99 -29.86 -26.46
C GLN A 24 -2.19 -29.43 -25.23
N ALA A 25 -1.26 -30.30 -24.86
CA ALA A 25 -0.65 -30.37 -23.55
C ALA A 25 0.31 -29.20 -23.33
N SER A 26 0.14 -28.53 -22.19
CA SER A 26 1.30 -27.92 -21.53
C SER A 26 2.43 -28.94 -21.44
N THR A 27 3.68 -28.48 -21.46
CA THR A 27 4.76 -29.38 -21.03
C THR A 27 4.47 -29.76 -19.59
N LEU A 28 4.25 -31.03 -19.27
CA LEU A 28 3.84 -31.44 -17.93
C LEU A 28 5.06 -31.76 -17.05
N ASP A 29 4.91 -31.52 -15.74
CA ASP A 29 5.76 -32.15 -14.74
C ASP A 29 5.13 -33.48 -14.29
N TYR A 30 5.70 -34.59 -14.75
CA TYR A 30 5.27 -35.93 -14.39
C TYR A 30 5.81 -36.42 -13.05
N SER A 31 6.51 -35.59 -12.27
CA SER A 31 7.06 -35.96 -10.96
C SER A 31 6.00 -36.01 -9.86
N LYS A 32 4.94 -35.21 -9.98
CA LYS A 32 3.86 -35.08 -9.00
C LYS A 32 2.50 -35.03 -9.70
N LEU A 33 1.60 -35.94 -9.32
CA LEU A 33 0.20 -35.90 -9.74
C LEU A 33 -0.66 -35.34 -8.61
N ILE A 34 -1.41 -34.27 -8.85
CA ILE A 34 -2.38 -33.73 -7.91
C ILE A 34 -3.75 -34.29 -8.23
N ILE A 35 -4.44 -34.80 -7.20
CA ILE A 35 -5.80 -35.29 -7.31
C ILE A 35 -6.74 -34.50 -6.41
N LEU A 36 -7.93 -34.21 -6.93
CA LEU A 36 -9.05 -33.65 -6.18
C LEU A 36 -10.04 -34.77 -5.90
N ILE A 37 -10.30 -35.04 -4.63
CA ILE A 37 -11.30 -36.02 -4.18
C ILE A 37 -12.68 -35.36 -4.11
N LYS A 38 -13.76 -36.05 -4.46
CA LYS A 38 -15.14 -35.52 -4.40
C LYS A 38 -15.58 -35.09 -2.99
N GLU A 39 -16.52 -34.15 -2.91
CA GLU A 39 -16.94 -33.51 -1.66
C GLU A 39 -17.61 -34.46 -0.66
N ASP A 40 -18.30 -35.47 -1.17
CA ASP A 40 -19.05 -36.45 -0.39
C ASP A 40 -18.19 -37.58 0.21
N VAL A 41 -16.89 -37.61 -0.13
CA VAL A 41 -15.97 -38.62 0.38
C VAL A 41 -15.54 -38.27 1.81
N PRO A 42 -15.64 -39.22 2.77
CA PRO A 42 -15.16 -39.01 4.13
C PRO A 42 -13.69 -38.58 4.16
N GLY A 43 -13.35 -37.68 5.09
CA GLY A 43 -11.99 -37.14 5.21
C GLY A 43 -10.91 -38.20 5.36
N PHE A 44 -9.71 -37.91 4.87
CA PHE A 44 -8.59 -38.87 4.80
C PHE A 44 -8.27 -39.59 6.12
N GLU A 45 -8.47 -38.92 7.27
CA GLU A 45 -8.23 -39.52 8.59
C GLU A 45 -9.11 -40.75 8.87
N THR A 46 -10.25 -40.88 8.20
CA THR A 46 -11.15 -42.03 8.35
C THR A 46 -10.83 -43.16 7.38
N TRP A 47 -9.84 -42.99 6.49
CA TRP A 47 -9.44 -44.01 5.54
C TRP A 47 -8.59 -45.05 6.27
N THR A 48 -9.18 -46.19 6.63
CA THR A 48 -8.46 -47.29 7.29
C THR A 48 -7.74 -48.17 6.26
N ASP A 49 -6.71 -48.91 6.67
CA ASP A 49 -5.97 -49.86 5.81
C ASP A 49 -6.59 -51.27 5.84
N ALA A 50 -7.85 -51.40 6.27
CA ALA A 50 -8.49 -52.69 6.47
C ALA A 50 -8.63 -53.45 5.14
N PRO A 51 -7.90 -54.57 4.93
CA PRO A 51 -7.98 -55.31 3.68
C PRO A 51 -9.33 -56.04 3.61
N GLY A 52 -10.03 -55.93 2.48
CA GLY A 52 -11.08 -56.90 2.11
C GLY A 52 -12.52 -56.40 2.06
N ARG A 53 -12.77 -55.10 1.81
CA ARG A 53 -14.08 -54.66 1.30
C ARG A 53 -13.91 -54.14 -0.12
N ASP A 54 -14.83 -54.51 -1.00
CA ASP A 54 -15.07 -53.87 -2.30
C ASP A 54 -15.61 -52.46 -2.05
N ASP A 55 -14.79 -51.59 -1.45
CA ASP A 55 -15.11 -50.20 -1.19
C ASP A 55 -14.16 -49.29 -1.97
N PRO A 56 -14.66 -48.19 -2.56
CA PRO A 56 -13.86 -47.35 -3.44
C PRO A 56 -12.62 -46.69 -2.79
N ILE A 57 -12.57 -46.56 -1.45
CA ILE A 57 -11.42 -45.98 -0.74
C ILE A 57 -10.27 -46.98 -0.71
N SER A 58 -10.59 -48.25 -0.43
CA SER A 58 -9.63 -49.35 -0.49
C SER A 58 -9.05 -49.52 -1.90
N GLU A 59 -9.89 -49.42 -2.94
CA GLU A 59 -9.42 -49.43 -4.34
C GLU A 59 -8.46 -48.27 -4.61
N LEU A 60 -8.84 -47.04 -4.25
CA LEU A 60 -7.99 -45.86 -4.45
C LEU A 60 -6.62 -46.01 -3.75
N LYS A 61 -6.60 -46.49 -2.50
CA LYS A 61 -5.35 -46.75 -1.76
C LYS A 61 -4.49 -47.84 -2.39
N GLN A 62 -5.09 -48.85 -3.05
CA GLN A 62 -4.32 -49.85 -3.78
C GLN A 62 -3.66 -49.26 -5.03
N LEU A 63 -4.35 -48.36 -5.72
CA LEU A 63 -3.79 -47.64 -6.87
C LEU A 63 -2.67 -46.68 -6.46
N VAL A 64 -2.85 -45.94 -5.36
CA VAL A 64 -1.91 -44.91 -4.89
C VAL A 64 -1.61 -45.06 -3.39
N PRO A 65 -0.79 -46.06 -2.98
CA PRO A 65 -0.59 -46.40 -1.56
C PRO A 65 0.13 -45.31 -0.74
N PHE A 66 0.80 -44.36 -1.40
CA PHE A 66 1.55 -43.27 -0.77
C PHE A 66 0.91 -41.89 -0.97
N ILE A 67 -0.37 -41.85 -1.34
CA ILE A 67 -1.14 -40.61 -1.47
C ILE A 67 -1.13 -39.82 -0.15
N LYS A 68 -0.95 -38.50 -0.23
CA LYS A 68 -0.94 -37.60 0.93
C LYS A 68 -1.79 -36.37 0.69
N PRO A 69 -2.50 -35.84 1.70
CA PRO A 69 -3.13 -34.52 1.58
C PRO A 69 -2.05 -33.46 1.34
N VAL A 70 -2.31 -32.52 0.43
CA VAL A 70 -1.39 -31.38 0.20
C VAL A 70 -1.31 -30.50 1.44
N LEU A 71 -2.45 -30.31 2.13
CA LEU A 71 -2.54 -29.68 3.44
C LEU A 71 -2.92 -30.72 4.50
N PRO A 72 -1.94 -31.33 5.21
CA PRO A 72 -2.21 -32.31 6.26
C PRO A 72 -3.10 -31.74 7.34
N ALA A 73 -3.97 -32.54 7.96
CA ALA A 73 -4.79 -32.08 9.08
C ALA A 73 -3.92 -31.58 10.24
N SER A 74 -4.36 -30.51 10.90
CA SER A 74 -3.64 -29.91 12.02
C SER A 74 -4.60 -29.66 13.19
N LYS A 75 -4.20 -30.14 14.38
CA LYS A 75 -4.93 -29.90 15.63
C LYS A 75 -4.96 -28.42 16.04
N ALA A 76 -4.08 -27.60 15.44
CA ALA A 76 -4.06 -26.15 15.68
C ALA A 76 -5.14 -25.40 14.87
N ARG A 77 -5.74 -26.03 13.84
CA ARG A 77 -6.78 -25.36 13.04
C ARG A 77 -8.09 -25.26 13.80
N THR A 78 -8.67 -24.07 13.79
CA THR A 78 -10.00 -23.83 14.32
C THR A 78 -11.07 -24.45 13.40
N GLY A 79 -12.27 -24.67 13.93
CA GLY A 79 -13.39 -25.15 13.12
C GLY A 79 -13.76 -24.19 11.97
N GLU A 80 -13.53 -22.89 12.14
CA GLU A 80 -13.73 -21.92 11.05
C GLU A 80 -12.65 -22.05 9.97
N ALA A 81 -11.38 -22.21 10.35
CA ALA A 81 -10.31 -22.43 9.38
C ALA A 81 -10.55 -23.69 8.53
N VAL A 82 -11.09 -24.76 9.12
CA VAL A 82 -11.47 -25.97 8.37
C VAL A 82 -12.63 -25.69 7.39
N ARG A 83 -13.63 -24.89 7.79
CA ARG A 83 -14.73 -24.49 6.90
C ARG A 83 -14.25 -23.59 5.77
N ALA A 84 -13.30 -22.70 6.04
CA ALA A 84 -12.66 -21.86 5.02
C ALA A 84 -11.95 -22.72 3.96
N LEU A 85 -11.11 -23.67 4.37
CA LEU A 85 -10.45 -24.59 3.42
C LEU A 85 -11.47 -25.33 2.54
N LYS A 86 -12.59 -25.78 3.12
CA LYS A 86 -13.68 -26.45 2.39
C LYS A 86 -14.33 -25.58 1.32
N ARG A 87 -14.61 -24.31 1.62
CA ARG A 87 -15.19 -23.35 0.64
C ARG A 87 -14.32 -23.21 -0.60
N HIS A 88 -13.01 -23.41 -0.46
CA HIS A 88 -12.02 -23.34 -1.54
C HIS A 88 -11.43 -24.70 -1.94
N ARG A 89 -12.11 -25.82 -1.60
CA ARG A 89 -11.70 -27.20 -1.94
C ARG A 89 -10.32 -27.66 -1.40
N LEU A 90 -9.62 -26.84 -0.63
CA LEU A 90 -8.24 -27.06 -0.19
C LEU A 90 -8.07 -28.22 0.81
N ASP A 91 -9.15 -28.73 1.38
CA ASP A 91 -9.15 -29.92 2.22
C ASP A 91 -9.22 -31.24 1.44
N ARG A 92 -9.43 -31.18 0.12
CA ARG A 92 -9.64 -32.35 -0.75
C ARG A 92 -8.57 -32.55 -1.82
N TYR A 93 -7.52 -31.74 -1.82
CA TYR A 93 -6.36 -31.91 -2.69
C TYR A 93 -5.32 -32.85 -2.08
N PHE A 94 -4.88 -33.81 -2.89
CA PHE A 94 -3.88 -34.82 -2.52
C PHE A 94 -2.78 -34.88 -3.57
N ILE A 95 -1.58 -35.23 -3.12
CA ILE A 95 -0.41 -35.44 -3.96
C ILE A 95 -0.07 -36.92 -4.03
N VAL A 96 0.26 -37.37 -5.25
CA VAL A 96 0.78 -38.70 -5.56
C VAL A 96 2.17 -38.50 -6.18
N ASP A 97 3.20 -39.05 -5.53
CA ASP A 97 4.56 -39.05 -6.05
C ASP A 97 4.68 -40.03 -7.23
N THR A 98 4.97 -39.48 -8.42
CA THR A 98 5.15 -40.22 -9.67
C THR A 98 6.57 -40.12 -10.21
N SER A 99 7.50 -39.52 -9.44
CA SER A 99 8.90 -39.30 -9.83
C SER A 99 9.68 -40.57 -10.24
N ARG A 100 9.22 -41.74 -9.77
CA ARG A 100 9.81 -43.05 -10.08
C ARG A 100 9.17 -43.76 -11.27
N LEU A 101 8.10 -43.20 -11.82
CA LEU A 101 7.39 -43.74 -12.98
C LEU A 101 7.96 -43.14 -14.27
N THR A 102 7.88 -43.90 -15.36
CA THR A 102 8.02 -43.31 -16.70
C THR A 102 6.80 -42.44 -17.02
N GLU A 103 6.94 -41.45 -17.91
CA GLU A 103 5.83 -40.58 -18.33
C GLU A 103 4.58 -41.38 -18.73
N LYS A 104 4.73 -42.41 -19.56
CA LYS A 104 3.62 -43.30 -19.96
C LYS A 104 2.95 -44.03 -18.79
N GLN A 105 3.72 -44.42 -17.78
CA GLN A 105 3.18 -45.06 -16.57
C GLN A 105 2.43 -44.04 -15.71
N ALA A 106 2.96 -42.82 -15.58
CA ALA A 106 2.32 -41.73 -14.86
C ALA A 106 1.00 -41.32 -15.53
N GLU A 107 0.98 -41.19 -16.86
CA GLU A 107 -0.24 -40.94 -17.65
C GLU A 107 -1.27 -42.05 -17.48
N ALA A 108 -0.83 -43.32 -17.57
CA ALA A 108 -1.72 -44.46 -17.37
C ALA A 108 -2.33 -44.46 -15.95
N LEU A 109 -1.54 -44.09 -14.94
CA LEU A 109 -2.03 -43.93 -13.57
C LEU A 109 -3.05 -42.80 -13.46
N ALA A 110 -2.79 -41.63 -14.06
CA ALA A 110 -3.73 -40.51 -14.07
C ALA A 110 -5.06 -40.91 -14.74
N VAL A 111 -5.02 -41.62 -15.87
CA VAL A 111 -6.23 -42.14 -16.54
C VAL A 111 -7.00 -43.15 -15.67
N GLN A 112 -6.30 -44.00 -14.91
CA GLN A 112 -6.95 -44.92 -13.97
C GLN A 112 -7.60 -44.17 -12.80
N LEU A 113 -6.91 -43.17 -12.24
CA LEU A 113 -7.43 -42.34 -11.17
C LEU A 113 -8.67 -41.55 -11.61
N LYS A 114 -8.68 -40.98 -12.83
CA LYS A 114 -9.87 -40.30 -13.40
C LYS A 114 -11.10 -41.22 -13.52
N LYS A 115 -10.92 -42.54 -13.56
CA LYS A 115 -12.02 -43.52 -13.60
C LYS A 115 -12.50 -43.94 -12.21
N ASN A 116 -11.73 -43.67 -11.16
CA ASN A 116 -12.11 -44.01 -9.80
C ASN A 116 -13.30 -43.13 -9.37
N PRO A 117 -14.38 -43.70 -8.80
CA PRO A 117 -15.60 -42.95 -8.49
C PRO A 117 -15.44 -41.91 -7.38
N LEU A 118 -14.35 -41.93 -6.59
CA LEU A 118 -14.03 -40.94 -5.56
C LEU A 118 -13.24 -39.75 -6.08
N VAL A 119 -12.61 -39.87 -7.24
CA VAL A 119 -11.75 -38.84 -7.81
C VAL A 119 -12.61 -37.90 -8.66
N GLU A 120 -12.53 -36.61 -8.37
CA GLU A 120 -13.13 -35.53 -9.14
C GLU A 120 -12.20 -35.12 -10.29
N LYS A 121 -10.91 -34.93 -9.98
CA LYS A 121 -9.84 -34.57 -10.94
C LYS A 121 -8.53 -35.24 -10.59
N ALA A 122 -7.66 -35.45 -11.58
CA ALA A 122 -6.33 -35.99 -11.41
C ALA A 122 -5.42 -35.49 -12.53
N ASP A 123 -4.68 -34.41 -12.27
CA ASP A 123 -3.95 -33.67 -13.28
C ASP A 123 -2.53 -33.36 -12.81
N PHE A 124 -1.56 -33.48 -13.72
CA PHE A 124 -0.19 -33.05 -13.50
C PHE A 124 -0.12 -31.52 -13.49
N GLU A 125 0.77 -30.95 -12.68
CA GLU A 125 1.04 -29.53 -12.74
C GLU A 125 1.67 -29.20 -14.12
N PRO A 126 1.18 -28.17 -14.83
CA PRO A 126 1.89 -27.65 -15.99
C PRO A 126 3.30 -27.19 -15.60
N ARG A 127 4.28 -27.48 -16.43
CA ARG A 127 5.65 -27.04 -16.20
C ARG A 127 5.71 -25.52 -16.34
N VAL A 128 6.28 -24.87 -15.33
CA VAL A 128 6.63 -23.46 -15.43
C VAL A 128 7.80 -23.27 -16.40
N ASP A 129 7.79 -22.13 -17.10
CA ASP A 129 8.89 -21.79 -17.99
C ASP A 129 10.22 -21.72 -17.23
N GLY A 130 11.29 -22.22 -17.83
CA GLY A 130 12.62 -22.19 -17.23
C GLY A 130 13.22 -20.80 -17.38
N MET A 131 12.79 -19.85 -16.56
CA MET A 131 13.14 -18.42 -16.64
C MET A 131 14.61 -18.11 -16.28
N HIS A 132 15.49 -19.11 -16.34
CA HIS A 132 16.91 -19.04 -16.01
C HIS A 132 17.73 -18.13 -16.96
N ASP A 133 17.22 -17.91 -18.18
CA ASP A 133 17.85 -17.09 -19.23
C ASP A 133 17.14 -15.75 -19.47
N ASP A 134 16.05 -15.45 -18.75
CA ASP A 134 15.32 -14.17 -18.81
C ASP A 134 16.05 -13.10 -17.97
N ASN A 135 17.31 -12.89 -18.37
CA ASN A 135 18.28 -12.10 -17.65
C ASN A 135 18.43 -10.76 -18.35
N GLY A 136 18.07 -9.69 -17.66
CA GLY A 136 18.51 -8.36 -18.07
C GLY A 136 20.03 -8.33 -18.22
N SER A 137 20.52 -7.73 -19.30
CA SER A 137 21.93 -7.59 -19.59
C SER A 137 22.64 -6.89 -18.44
N LEU A 138 23.75 -7.49 -17.99
CA LEU A 138 24.59 -6.87 -16.97
C LEU A 138 25.08 -5.51 -17.44
N VAL A 139 24.88 -4.50 -16.59
CA VAL A 139 25.58 -3.23 -16.71
C VAL A 139 27.07 -3.51 -16.54
N ALA A 140 27.87 -3.02 -17.50
CA ALA A 140 29.31 -3.16 -17.44
C ALA A 140 29.83 -2.61 -16.10
N PRO A 141 30.72 -3.34 -15.41
CA PRO A 141 31.25 -2.88 -14.13
C PRO A 141 31.91 -1.51 -14.32
N ALA A 142 31.65 -0.60 -13.38
CA ALA A 142 32.28 0.71 -13.39
C ALA A 142 33.81 0.55 -13.36
N SER A 143 34.52 1.48 -14.00
CA SER A 143 35.99 1.49 -14.03
C SER A 143 36.67 1.71 -12.66
N GLY A 144 35.88 1.92 -11.59
CA GLY A 144 36.34 2.08 -10.21
C GLY A 144 35.68 1.09 -9.24
N ASN A 145 36.15 1.09 -7.99
CA ASN A 145 35.69 0.15 -6.94
C ASN A 145 34.32 0.52 -6.32
N SER A 146 33.68 1.61 -6.74
CA SER A 146 32.38 2.07 -6.21
C SER A 146 31.23 1.65 -7.12
N ILE A 147 30.15 1.15 -6.52
CA ILE A 147 28.89 0.87 -7.23
C ILE A 147 28.23 2.21 -7.61
N PRO A 148 27.90 2.46 -8.88
CA PRO A 148 27.17 3.66 -9.28
C PRO A 148 25.74 3.69 -8.72
N ASP A 149 25.22 4.89 -8.49
CA ASP A 149 23.79 5.11 -8.25
C ASP A 149 23.02 5.12 -9.59
N TYR A 150 22.03 4.23 -9.71
CA TYR A 150 21.15 4.07 -10.87
C TYR A 150 19.72 4.53 -10.60
N THR A 151 19.40 5.11 -9.43
CA THR A 151 18.05 5.58 -9.07
C THR A 151 17.49 6.57 -10.09
N GLY A 152 18.34 7.41 -10.69
CA GLY A 152 17.98 8.33 -11.78
C GLY A 152 17.51 7.65 -13.08
N ARG A 153 17.66 6.32 -13.21
CA ARG A 153 17.15 5.53 -14.34
C ARG A 153 15.86 4.78 -14.02
N GLN A 154 15.46 4.68 -12.75
CA GLN A 154 14.23 4.01 -12.30
C GLN A 154 12.99 4.87 -12.55
N ASN A 155 12.73 5.20 -13.82
CA ASN A 155 11.61 6.07 -14.22
C ASN A 155 10.24 5.47 -13.88
N TYR A 156 10.15 4.15 -13.73
CA TYR A 156 8.95 3.45 -13.26
C TYR A 156 8.58 3.80 -11.80
N LEU A 157 9.48 4.39 -10.99
CA LEU A 157 9.19 4.87 -9.64
C LEU A 157 8.53 6.26 -9.62
N GLN A 158 8.65 7.02 -10.72
CA GLN A 158 8.21 8.41 -10.83
C GLN A 158 6.70 8.48 -11.12
N GLY A 159 6.15 9.69 -11.23
CA GLY A 159 4.73 9.87 -11.53
C GLY A 159 4.34 9.62 -12.98
N LYS A 160 3.06 9.83 -13.30
CA LYS A 160 2.46 9.57 -14.62
C LYS A 160 3.10 10.29 -15.81
N ASN A 161 3.83 11.38 -15.56
CA ASN A 161 4.47 12.17 -16.62
C ASN A 161 5.69 11.41 -17.14
N ALA A 162 5.66 11.06 -18.42
CA ALA A 162 6.76 10.36 -19.06
C ALA A 162 8.02 11.23 -19.18
N VAL A 163 9.19 10.58 -19.10
CA VAL A 163 10.50 11.20 -19.35
C VAL A 163 11.04 10.62 -20.66
N ALA A 164 11.51 11.47 -21.57
CA ALA A 164 12.08 11.02 -22.84
C ALA A 164 13.25 10.03 -22.60
N PRO A 165 13.36 8.94 -23.38
CA PRO A 165 12.60 8.61 -24.59
C PRO A 165 11.25 7.91 -24.37
N TYR A 166 10.87 7.67 -23.11
CA TYR A 166 9.64 6.97 -22.76
C TYR A 166 8.40 7.82 -23.03
N LYS A 167 7.28 7.13 -23.20
CA LYS A 167 5.96 7.66 -23.55
C LYS A 167 4.95 7.49 -22.43
N ILE A 168 5.29 6.74 -21.39
CA ILE A 168 4.50 6.59 -20.17
C ILE A 168 5.37 6.80 -18.93
N GLY A 169 4.77 7.28 -17.85
CA GLY A 169 5.42 7.49 -16.55
C GLY A 169 5.38 6.24 -15.66
N GLY A 170 5.61 6.43 -14.36
CA GLY A 170 5.72 5.37 -13.37
C GLY A 170 4.54 5.26 -12.39
N VAL A 171 4.76 4.55 -11.29
CA VAL A 171 3.73 4.25 -10.26
C VAL A 171 3.69 5.25 -9.10
N ASN A 172 4.45 6.34 -9.17
CA ASN A 172 4.49 7.40 -8.17
C ASN A 172 4.99 6.97 -6.78
N ALA A 173 5.87 5.97 -6.72
CA ALA A 173 6.48 5.45 -5.48
C ALA A 173 7.25 6.53 -4.70
N VAL A 174 7.96 7.42 -5.39
CA VAL A 174 8.73 8.50 -4.74
C VAL A 174 7.84 9.46 -3.94
N GLN A 175 6.58 9.67 -4.36
CA GLN A 175 5.63 10.46 -3.57
C GLN A 175 5.10 9.67 -2.39
N ALA A 176 4.83 8.37 -2.58
CA ALA A 176 4.39 7.47 -1.50
C ALA A 176 5.39 7.44 -0.34
N TRP A 177 6.70 7.46 -0.63
CA TRP A 177 7.77 7.46 0.39
C TRP A 177 7.74 8.66 1.33
N LYS A 178 7.05 9.76 0.96
CA LYS A 178 6.86 10.94 1.82
C LYS A 178 5.74 10.76 2.85
N VAL A 179 4.94 9.69 2.70
CA VAL A 179 3.83 9.35 3.59
C VAL A 179 4.27 8.21 4.52
N PRO A 180 4.00 8.29 5.83
CA PRO A 180 4.29 7.19 6.76
C PRO A 180 3.72 5.86 6.26
N GLY A 181 4.54 4.81 6.27
CA GLY A 181 4.19 3.49 5.75
C GLY A 181 4.45 3.29 4.25
N GLY A 182 4.68 4.35 3.48
CA GLY A 182 4.84 4.28 2.01
C GLY A 182 6.13 3.65 1.52
N LYS A 183 7.12 3.43 2.40
CA LYS A 183 8.30 2.61 2.07
C LYS A 183 8.10 1.12 2.42
N GLY A 184 6.90 0.73 2.83
CA GLY A 184 6.57 -0.66 3.17
C GLY A 184 6.94 -1.06 4.60
N GLN A 185 7.06 -0.12 5.54
CA GLN A 185 7.33 -0.47 6.93
C GLN A 185 6.25 -1.41 7.48
N ASN A 186 6.68 -2.46 8.20
CA ASN A 186 5.82 -3.52 8.74
C ASN A 186 5.04 -4.29 7.65
N MET A 187 5.56 -4.37 6.42
CA MET A 187 5.00 -5.20 5.37
C MET A 187 5.87 -6.43 5.13
N HIS A 188 5.22 -7.55 4.86
CA HIS A 188 5.88 -8.74 4.34
C HIS A 188 5.46 -8.94 2.89
N VAL A 189 6.46 -9.23 2.05
CA VAL A 189 6.26 -9.61 0.66
C VAL A 189 6.92 -10.96 0.45
N ILE A 190 6.21 -11.92 -0.16
CA ILE A 190 6.80 -13.17 -0.63
C ILE A 190 7.06 -13.01 -2.12
N SER A 191 8.31 -13.20 -2.54
CA SER A 191 8.64 -13.45 -3.93
C SER A 191 8.59 -14.95 -4.19
N SER A 192 7.79 -15.36 -5.18
CA SER A 192 7.70 -16.74 -5.61
C SER A 192 8.21 -16.91 -7.03
N GLU A 193 9.36 -17.57 -7.13
CA GLU A 193 10.14 -17.77 -8.34
C GLU A 193 10.76 -19.19 -8.33
N ILE A 194 11.35 -19.63 -9.44
CA ILE A 194 12.02 -20.95 -9.52
C ILE A 194 13.37 -20.93 -8.81
N ASP A 195 14.16 -19.89 -9.10
CA ASP A 195 15.43 -19.59 -8.45
C ASP A 195 15.23 -18.52 -7.39
N HIS A 196 16.11 -18.49 -6.39
CA HIS A 196 16.09 -17.45 -5.37
C HIS A 196 17.02 -16.28 -5.72
N TRP A 197 16.73 -15.08 -5.22
CA TRP A 197 17.61 -13.94 -5.40
C TRP A 197 18.97 -14.13 -4.73
N SER A 198 19.97 -13.35 -5.17
CA SER A 198 21.28 -13.35 -4.52
C SER A 198 21.20 -12.75 -3.11
N TYR A 199 21.15 -13.61 -2.08
CA TYR A 199 21.13 -13.21 -0.67
C TYR A 199 22.41 -12.49 -0.21
N ASN A 200 23.45 -12.49 -1.04
CA ASN A 200 24.71 -11.78 -0.82
C ASN A 200 24.82 -10.52 -1.69
N HIS A 201 23.81 -10.18 -2.49
CA HIS A 201 23.77 -8.92 -3.21
C HIS A 201 23.82 -7.77 -2.22
N LEU A 202 24.75 -6.82 -2.41
CA LEU A 202 24.99 -5.76 -1.43
C LEU A 202 23.78 -4.83 -1.24
N ASP A 203 22.93 -4.78 -2.25
CA ASP A 203 21.73 -3.95 -2.30
C ASP A 203 20.45 -4.65 -1.82
N LEU A 204 20.49 -5.97 -1.54
CA LEU A 204 19.28 -6.74 -1.22
C LEU A 204 19.31 -7.26 0.22
N PRO A 205 18.15 -7.36 0.90
CA PRO A 205 18.06 -8.04 2.19
C PRO A 205 18.19 -9.56 2.04
N LYS A 206 18.41 -10.24 3.17
CA LYS A 206 18.24 -11.70 3.27
C LYS A 206 16.75 -12.03 3.46
N PRO A 207 16.30 -13.23 3.07
CA PRO A 207 14.92 -13.64 3.30
C PRO A 207 14.59 -13.69 4.80
N TYR A 208 13.40 -13.22 5.19
CA TYR A 208 12.89 -13.46 6.55
C TYR A 208 12.21 -14.83 6.67
N LEU A 209 11.75 -15.39 5.54
CA LEU A 209 11.09 -16.68 5.41
C LEU A 209 11.58 -17.34 4.12
N GLU A 210 11.86 -18.64 4.18
CA GLU A 210 12.14 -19.46 3.01
C GLU A 210 11.23 -20.70 3.02
N VAL A 211 10.55 -20.94 1.90
CA VAL A 211 9.79 -22.16 1.64
C VAL A 211 10.37 -22.79 0.37
N TYR A 212 11.08 -23.90 0.53
CA TYR A 212 11.81 -24.57 -0.55
C TYR A 212 11.76 -26.08 -0.40
N ASP A 213 12.13 -26.79 -1.46
CA ASP A 213 12.33 -28.23 -1.44
C ASP A 213 13.71 -28.56 -0.83
N PRO A 214 13.78 -29.24 0.34
CA PRO A 214 15.06 -29.57 0.94
C PRO A 214 15.84 -30.62 0.15
N GLN A 215 15.20 -31.37 -0.75
CA GLN A 215 15.86 -32.37 -1.59
C GLN A 215 16.35 -31.78 -2.93
N ASP A 216 15.74 -30.69 -3.37
CA ASP A 216 16.08 -29.96 -4.59
C ASP A 216 16.06 -28.44 -4.34
N PRO A 217 17.03 -27.92 -3.56
CA PRO A 217 17.05 -26.52 -3.20
C PRO A 217 17.26 -25.65 -4.44
N ALA A 218 16.47 -24.58 -4.55
CA ALA A 218 16.57 -23.60 -5.61
C ALA A 218 17.99 -23.04 -5.74
N THR A 219 18.39 -22.69 -6.97
CA THR A 219 19.68 -22.04 -7.21
C THR A 219 19.54 -20.52 -7.14
N VAL A 220 20.69 -19.81 -7.13
CA VAL A 220 20.67 -18.34 -7.25
C VAL A 220 20.41 -17.97 -8.70
N GLY A 221 19.43 -17.11 -8.94
CA GLY A 221 19.04 -16.67 -10.29
C GLY A 221 18.99 -15.15 -10.43
N SER A 222 19.23 -14.65 -11.64
CA SER A 222 19.15 -13.23 -11.99
C SER A 222 17.72 -12.72 -12.03
N HIS A 223 16.78 -13.57 -12.42
CA HIS A 223 15.36 -13.23 -12.53
C HIS A 223 14.76 -12.78 -11.20
N ASP A 224 14.82 -13.63 -10.16
CA ASP A 224 14.37 -13.24 -8.81
C ASP A 224 15.28 -12.14 -8.21
N THR A 225 16.58 -12.12 -8.55
CA THR A 225 17.43 -10.99 -8.14
C THR A 225 16.93 -9.66 -8.70
N ALA A 226 16.38 -9.63 -9.91
CA ALA A 226 15.76 -8.44 -10.49
C ALA A 226 14.41 -8.11 -9.84
N SER A 227 13.56 -9.12 -9.61
CA SER A 227 12.29 -8.97 -8.89
C SER A 227 12.48 -8.43 -7.48
N ALA A 228 13.39 -9.01 -6.69
CA ALA A 228 13.75 -8.56 -5.35
C ALA A 228 14.25 -7.11 -5.35
N GLY A 229 15.04 -6.69 -6.34
CA GLY A 229 15.52 -5.31 -6.43
C GLY A 229 14.42 -4.29 -6.67
N ILE A 230 13.43 -4.64 -7.49
CA ILE A 230 12.27 -3.79 -7.75
C ILE A 230 11.44 -3.61 -6.46
N ILE A 231 11.28 -4.67 -5.67
CA ILE A 231 10.44 -4.64 -4.47
C ILE A 231 11.19 -3.96 -3.31
N VAL A 232 12.40 -4.43 -2.96
CA VAL A 232 13.07 -4.14 -1.67
C VAL A 232 14.56 -3.75 -1.77
N ALA A 233 15.08 -3.33 -2.94
CA ALA A 233 16.45 -2.81 -2.96
C ALA A 233 16.60 -1.66 -1.95
N ARG A 234 17.72 -1.67 -1.22
CA ARG A 234 17.91 -0.79 -0.06
C ARG A 234 18.17 0.65 -0.51
N GLU A 235 17.65 1.60 0.25
CA GLU A 235 18.00 3.01 0.07
C GLU A 235 19.36 3.30 0.75
N ASN A 236 20.47 3.23 0.01
CA ASN A 236 21.83 3.20 0.56
C ASN A 236 22.91 3.98 -0.25
N ASP A 237 22.50 5.01 -1.00
CA ASP A 237 23.35 5.91 -1.80
C ASP A 237 24.09 5.28 -3.01
N PHE A 238 23.82 4.02 -3.35
CA PHE A 238 24.29 3.39 -4.58
C PHE A 238 23.22 2.48 -5.19
N GLY A 239 23.48 1.93 -6.38
CA GLY A 239 22.65 0.87 -6.92
C GLY A 239 21.24 1.33 -7.28
N THR A 240 20.23 0.67 -6.72
CA THR A 240 18.81 0.96 -6.97
C THR A 240 18.03 1.01 -5.67
N THR A 241 16.90 1.71 -5.65
CA THR A 241 15.97 1.68 -4.52
C THR A 241 14.70 0.94 -4.92
N GLY A 242 14.24 0.00 -4.08
CA GLY A 242 12.99 -0.71 -4.28
C GLY A 242 11.77 0.18 -4.05
N ILE A 243 10.60 -0.24 -4.51
CA ILE A 243 9.34 0.51 -4.27
C ILE A 243 8.97 0.50 -2.79
N ALA A 244 9.22 -0.60 -2.11
CA ALA A 244 8.96 -0.81 -0.69
C ALA A 244 10.26 -1.24 0.02
N PRO A 245 11.28 -0.35 0.11
CA PRO A 245 12.63 -0.71 0.55
C PRO A 245 12.70 -1.15 2.03
N ASP A 246 11.68 -0.81 2.84
CA ASP A 246 11.58 -1.18 4.25
C ASP A 246 10.70 -2.42 4.50
N ALA A 247 10.15 -3.04 3.44
CA ALA A 247 9.42 -4.29 3.55
C ALA A 247 10.37 -5.48 3.78
N GLN A 248 9.90 -6.51 4.47
CA GLN A 248 10.65 -7.77 4.60
C GLN A 248 10.29 -8.69 3.45
N LEU A 249 11.30 -9.17 2.73
CA LEU A 249 11.12 -10.10 1.61
C LEU A 249 11.30 -11.55 2.08
N GLY A 250 10.37 -12.42 1.74
CA GLY A 250 10.46 -13.87 1.89
C GLY A 250 10.52 -14.55 0.53
N TYR A 251 11.00 -15.78 0.51
CA TYR A 251 11.16 -16.58 -0.70
C TYR A 251 10.24 -17.81 -0.67
N LEU A 252 9.57 -18.07 -1.78
CA LEU A 252 8.90 -19.33 -2.08
C LEU A 252 9.47 -19.90 -3.38
N GLN A 253 10.18 -21.03 -3.29
CA GLN A 253 10.51 -21.82 -4.48
C GLN A 253 9.20 -22.33 -5.09
N TRP A 254 8.91 -21.89 -6.31
CA TRP A 254 7.64 -22.18 -6.96
C TRP A 254 7.32 -23.66 -6.97
N GLY A 255 6.07 -23.98 -6.65
CA GLY A 255 5.45 -25.30 -6.75
C GLY A 255 4.06 -25.19 -6.16
N SER A 256 3.03 -25.65 -6.87
CA SER A 256 1.63 -25.48 -6.44
C SER A 256 1.37 -26.03 -5.03
N ASP A 257 1.97 -27.17 -4.69
CA ASP A 257 1.90 -27.79 -3.36
C ASP A 257 2.54 -26.94 -2.27
N ARG A 258 3.70 -26.35 -2.55
CA ARG A 258 4.38 -25.43 -1.61
C ARG A 258 3.64 -24.11 -1.47
N PHE A 259 3.05 -23.60 -2.55
CA PHE A 259 2.21 -22.41 -2.51
C PHE A 259 0.96 -22.61 -1.62
N MET A 260 0.32 -23.77 -1.75
CA MET A 260 -0.76 -24.18 -0.83
C MET A 260 -0.29 -24.21 0.63
N GLN A 261 0.87 -24.81 0.91
CA GLN A 261 1.43 -24.88 2.27
C GLN A 261 1.86 -23.52 2.81
N LEU A 262 2.34 -22.61 1.95
CA LEU A 262 2.69 -21.25 2.32
C LEU A 262 1.48 -20.52 2.91
N ALA A 263 0.26 -20.80 2.43
CA ALA A 263 -0.95 -20.14 2.91
C ALA A 263 -1.15 -20.27 4.43
N GLU A 264 -0.64 -21.32 5.08
CA GLU A 264 -0.72 -21.47 6.54
C GLU A 264 0.24 -20.54 7.30
N ARG A 265 1.25 -19.98 6.63
CA ARG A 265 2.30 -19.12 7.23
C ARG A 265 2.06 -17.63 7.02
N LEU A 266 1.11 -17.27 6.16
CA LEU A 266 0.80 -15.88 5.83
C LEU A 266 -0.26 -15.28 6.76
N ASN A 267 -0.18 -13.98 6.93
CA ASN A 267 -1.09 -13.16 7.72
C ASN A 267 -1.82 -12.16 6.84
N GLU A 268 -2.94 -11.64 7.35
CA GLU A 268 -3.71 -10.61 6.67
C GLU A 268 -2.84 -9.39 6.33
N GLY A 269 -2.97 -8.92 5.09
CA GLY A 269 -2.20 -7.82 4.52
C GLY A 269 -0.81 -8.21 3.99
N ASP A 270 -0.31 -9.43 4.21
CA ASP A 270 0.89 -9.91 3.51
C ASP A 270 0.66 -9.88 1.99
N VAL A 271 1.73 -9.69 1.22
CA VAL A 271 1.69 -9.65 -0.26
C VAL A 271 2.44 -10.84 -0.81
N VAL A 272 1.86 -11.53 -1.79
CA VAL A 272 2.49 -12.63 -2.50
C VAL A 272 2.63 -12.26 -3.98
N GLN A 273 3.86 -12.17 -4.43
CA GLN A 273 4.23 -11.99 -5.82
C GLN A 273 4.47 -13.37 -6.46
N LEU A 274 3.71 -13.69 -7.50
CA LEU A 274 3.84 -14.92 -8.28
C LEU A 274 4.41 -14.57 -9.67
N GLY A 275 5.72 -14.77 -9.83
CA GLY A 275 6.48 -14.25 -10.97
C GLY A 275 6.72 -15.22 -12.12
N VAL A 276 6.24 -16.45 -11.97
CA VAL A 276 6.36 -17.51 -12.96
C VAL A 276 5.12 -17.64 -13.82
N GLN A 277 5.26 -18.33 -14.95
CA GLN A 277 4.20 -18.59 -15.92
C GLN A 277 4.29 -20.04 -16.40
N TYR A 278 3.17 -20.62 -16.84
CA TYR A 278 3.16 -21.98 -17.37
C TYR A 278 3.54 -22.01 -18.84
N GLY A 279 4.42 -22.93 -19.22
CA GLY A 279 4.83 -23.18 -20.59
C GLY A 279 3.87 -24.12 -21.33
N TYR A 280 3.33 -23.64 -22.44
CA TYR A 280 2.49 -24.41 -23.36
C TYR A 280 3.20 -24.65 -24.69
N GLY A 281 2.90 -25.78 -25.31
CA GLY A 281 3.22 -25.98 -26.72
C GLY A 281 2.43 -25.00 -27.61
N SER A 282 2.46 -25.20 -28.93
CA SER A 282 1.56 -24.46 -29.81
C SER A 282 0.12 -24.63 -29.33
N PHE A 283 -0.60 -23.51 -29.28
CA PHE A 283 -1.99 -23.41 -28.83
C PHE A 283 -2.85 -22.72 -29.91
N PRO A 284 -3.11 -23.40 -31.04
CA PRO A 284 -3.74 -22.81 -32.23
C PRO A 284 -5.15 -22.29 -31.98
N GLU A 285 -5.88 -22.87 -31.03
CA GLU A 285 -7.28 -22.52 -30.71
C GLU A 285 -7.43 -21.08 -30.23
N VAL A 286 -6.37 -20.51 -29.64
CA VAL A 286 -6.28 -19.11 -29.22
C VAL A 286 -5.33 -18.30 -30.10
N GLY A 287 -4.85 -18.88 -31.21
CA GLY A 287 -3.97 -18.22 -32.17
C GLY A 287 -2.50 -18.13 -31.75
N CYS A 288 -2.05 -18.91 -30.76
CA CYS A 288 -0.66 -18.93 -30.31
C CYS A 288 0.12 -20.08 -30.94
N TRP A 289 1.27 -19.78 -31.54
CA TRP A 289 2.06 -20.74 -32.33
C TRP A 289 3.43 -21.06 -31.74
N GLN A 290 3.99 -20.15 -30.98
CA GLN A 290 5.30 -20.24 -30.33
C GLN A 290 5.25 -19.41 -29.04
N ASP A 291 6.10 -19.75 -28.08
CA ASP A 291 6.22 -19.02 -26.81
C ASP A 291 4.85 -18.83 -26.14
N CYS A 292 4.04 -19.90 -26.14
CA CYS A 292 2.71 -19.87 -25.58
C CYS A 292 2.80 -20.04 -24.07
N TYR A 293 2.36 -19.02 -23.35
CA TYR A 293 2.41 -18.99 -21.90
C TYR A 293 1.05 -18.68 -21.32
N MET A 294 0.74 -19.27 -20.17
CA MET A 294 -0.51 -19.06 -19.46
C MET A 294 -0.25 -18.59 -18.02
N PRO A 295 -1.12 -17.74 -17.47
CA PRO A 295 -1.07 -17.35 -16.06
C PRO A 295 -1.26 -18.55 -15.14
N LEU A 296 -0.69 -18.53 -13.94
CA LEU A 296 -0.72 -19.68 -13.02
C LEU A 296 -2.13 -20.08 -12.56
N GLU A 297 -3.11 -19.17 -12.65
CA GLU A 297 -4.52 -19.48 -12.39
C GLU A 297 -5.16 -20.40 -13.43
N ASP A 298 -4.49 -20.69 -14.56
CA ASP A 298 -4.89 -21.74 -15.49
C ASP A 298 -4.85 -23.14 -14.84
N TYR A 299 -4.10 -23.30 -13.74
CA TYR A 299 -4.10 -24.51 -12.93
C TYR A 299 -5.01 -24.36 -11.69
N GLU A 300 -6.06 -25.20 -11.61
CA GLU A 300 -7.11 -25.05 -10.59
C GLU A 300 -6.63 -25.07 -9.13
N PRO A 301 -5.69 -25.94 -8.70
CA PRO A 301 -5.17 -25.88 -7.34
C PRO A 301 -4.59 -24.51 -6.97
N VAL A 302 -3.92 -23.83 -7.92
CA VAL A 302 -3.40 -22.47 -7.72
C VAL A 302 -4.56 -21.48 -7.62
N ARG A 303 -5.52 -21.54 -8.54
CA ARG A 303 -6.71 -20.67 -8.54
C ARG A 303 -7.49 -20.74 -7.23
N ASP A 304 -7.69 -21.94 -6.70
CA ASP A 304 -8.35 -22.17 -5.42
C ASP A 304 -7.54 -21.60 -4.25
N THR A 305 -6.23 -21.83 -4.26
CA THR A 305 -5.31 -21.31 -3.24
C THR A 305 -5.33 -19.79 -3.20
N ILE A 306 -5.33 -19.14 -4.37
CA ILE A 306 -5.43 -17.69 -4.48
C ILE A 306 -6.75 -17.21 -3.88
N SER A 307 -7.88 -17.83 -4.25
CA SER A 307 -9.19 -17.43 -3.69
C SER A 307 -9.25 -17.58 -2.16
N TYR A 308 -8.66 -18.65 -1.60
CA TYR A 308 -8.53 -18.81 -0.16
C TYR A 308 -7.66 -17.71 0.48
N LEU A 309 -6.51 -17.41 -0.12
CA LEU A 309 -5.60 -16.37 0.36
C LEU A 309 -6.26 -15.00 0.39
N THR A 310 -6.99 -14.64 -0.66
CA THR A 310 -7.56 -13.30 -0.77
C THR A 310 -8.86 -13.14 0.01
N GLU A 311 -9.73 -14.16 0.04
CA GLU A 311 -11.06 -14.07 0.63
C GLU A 311 -11.09 -14.44 2.11
N GLU A 312 -10.28 -15.42 2.53
CA GLU A 312 -10.31 -15.96 3.90
C GLU A 312 -9.15 -15.46 4.75
N LYS A 313 -8.00 -15.19 4.12
CA LYS A 313 -6.78 -14.78 4.81
C LYS A 313 -6.47 -13.30 4.66
N GLY A 314 -7.13 -12.60 3.73
CA GLY A 314 -6.88 -11.19 3.41
C GLY A 314 -5.44 -10.91 2.95
N VAL A 315 -4.81 -11.90 2.30
CA VAL A 315 -3.50 -11.80 1.67
C VAL A 315 -3.66 -11.25 0.26
N HIS A 316 -2.81 -10.32 -0.14
CA HIS A 316 -2.80 -9.78 -1.50
C HIS A 316 -1.98 -10.71 -2.41
N VAL A 317 -2.52 -11.10 -3.56
CA VAL A 317 -1.81 -11.93 -4.54
C VAL A 317 -1.66 -11.19 -5.86
N ILE A 318 -0.42 -11.04 -6.32
CA ILE A 318 -0.05 -10.35 -7.55
C ILE A 318 0.52 -11.38 -8.52
N LEU A 319 -0.21 -11.65 -9.60
CA LEU A 319 0.10 -12.69 -10.57
C LEU A 319 0.62 -12.06 -11.86
N ALA A 320 1.74 -12.56 -12.40
CA ALA A 320 2.15 -12.20 -13.75
C ALA A 320 1.06 -12.61 -14.74
N ALA A 321 0.64 -11.70 -15.64
CA ALA A 321 -0.40 -12.05 -16.60
C ALA A 321 0.07 -13.14 -17.58
N ALA A 322 1.40 -13.35 -17.72
CA ALA A 322 2.12 -14.18 -18.67
C ALA A 322 2.48 -13.47 -20.00
N ASN A 323 3.40 -14.09 -20.75
CA ASN A 323 4.06 -13.52 -21.91
C ASN A 323 3.68 -14.19 -23.24
N GLY A 324 2.48 -14.79 -23.34
CA GLY A 324 2.03 -15.56 -24.51
C GLY A 324 1.28 -14.77 -25.59
N ASN A 325 0.96 -13.49 -25.34
CA ASN A 325 0.09 -12.67 -26.19
C ASN A 325 -1.28 -13.31 -26.47
N ILE A 326 -1.83 -14.04 -25.51
CA ILE A 326 -3.15 -14.65 -25.60
C ILE A 326 -4.21 -13.66 -25.06
N ASN A 327 -5.42 -13.78 -25.60
CA ASN A 327 -6.59 -13.05 -25.12
C ASN A 327 -7.31 -13.90 -24.09
N LEU A 328 -7.28 -13.53 -22.81
CA LEU A 328 -7.95 -14.26 -21.74
C LEU A 328 -9.49 -14.22 -21.85
N ASP A 329 -10.05 -13.28 -22.62
CA ASP A 329 -11.48 -13.26 -22.96
C ASP A 329 -11.84 -14.14 -24.17
N HIS A 330 -10.88 -14.89 -24.73
CA HIS A 330 -11.12 -15.71 -25.91
C HIS A 330 -12.19 -16.77 -25.63
N PRO A 331 -13.18 -16.98 -26.53
CA PRO A 331 -14.28 -17.93 -26.32
C PRO A 331 -13.85 -19.38 -26.02
N TYR A 332 -12.63 -19.76 -26.44
CA TYR A 332 -12.04 -21.06 -26.10
C TYR A 332 -12.01 -21.33 -24.59
N PHE A 333 -11.77 -20.30 -23.79
CA PHE A 333 -11.71 -20.43 -22.33
C PHE A 333 -13.09 -20.54 -21.68
N GLU A 334 -14.20 -20.43 -22.43
CA GLU A 334 -15.56 -20.59 -21.91
C GLU A 334 -15.85 -19.74 -20.66
N GLY A 335 -15.25 -18.55 -20.57
CA GLY A 335 -15.39 -17.65 -19.42
C GLY A 335 -14.54 -18.03 -18.21
N TYR A 336 -13.59 -18.96 -18.33
CA TYR A 336 -12.72 -19.38 -17.22
C TYR A 336 -12.01 -18.18 -16.55
N PHE A 337 -11.56 -17.20 -17.34
CA PHE A 337 -10.95 -15.97 -16.84
C PHE A 337 -11.93 -14.79 -16.68
N ASP A 338 -13.23 -14.99 -16.94
CA ASP A 338 -14.24 -13.95 -16.72
C ASP A 338 -14.39 -13.69 -15.21
N ARG A 339 -14.02 -12.49 -14.80
CA ARG A 339 -14.08 -12.07 -13.40
C ARG A 339 -15.51 -12.06 -12.84
N ASN A 340 -16.52 -11.85 -13.68
CA ASN A 340 -17.92 -11.85 -13.23
C ASN A 340 -18.41 -13.27 -12.90
N LEU A 341 -17.78 -14.29 -13.49
CA LEU A 341 -18.06 -15.68 -13.17
C LEU A 341 -17.23 -16.14 -11.97
N PHE A 342 -15.96 -15.71 -11.89
CA PHE A 342 -15.09 -16.04 -10.78
C PHE A 342 -14.02 -14.99 -10.54
N ASP A 343 -14.06 -14.40 -9.34
CA ASP A 343 -13.08 -13.44 -8.89
C ASP A 343 -12.26 -14.00 -7.73
N SER A 344 -11.12 -14.59 -8.04
CA SER A 344 -10.13 -15.06 -7.06
C SER A 344 -9.57 -13.96 -6.15
N GLY A 345 -9.84 -12.69 -6.43
CA GLY A 345 -9.26 -11.56 -5.71
C GLY A 345 -7.82 -11.21 -6.07
N ALA A 346 -7.14 -12.01 -6.91
CA ALA A 346 -5.80 -11.67 -7.40
C ALA A 346 -5.79 -10.41 -8.27
N ILE A 347 -4.62 -9.79 -8.33
CA ILE A 347 -4.28 -8.74 -9.27
C ILE A 347 -3.45 -9.35 -10.39
N TYR A 348 -3.94 -9.27 -11.62
CA TYR A 348 -3.17 -9.65 -12.81
C TYR A 348 -2.29 -8.48 -13.25
N ALA A 349 -1.00 -8.75 -13.42
CA ALA A 349 0.02 -7.80 -13.83
C ALA A 349 0.28 -7.89 -15.34
N GLY A 350 -0.38 -7.03 -16.11
CA GLY A 350 -0.06 -6.81 -17.52
C GLY A 350 1.21 -5.97 -17.71
N ALA A 351 1.73 -5.91 -18.92
CA ALA A 351 2.96 -5.18 -19.25
C ALA A 351 2.75 -4.13 -20.35
N VAL A 352 3.35 -2.96 -20.15
CA VAL A 352 3.45 -1.90 -21.17
C VAL A 352 4.90 -1.81 -21.66
N ASP A 353 5.10 -1.57 -22.95
CA ASP A 353 6.39 -1.09 -23.45
C ASP A 353 6.45 0.42 -23.18
N PRO A 354 7.34 0.89 -22.29
CA PRO A 354 7.38 2.29 -21.91
C PRO A 354 7.86 3.21 -23.05
N LYS A 355 8.51 2.70 -24.11
CA LYS A 355 8.88 3.51 -25.29
C LYS A 355 7.73 3.77 -26.23
N THR A 356 6.70 2.92 -26.24
CA THR A 356 5.47 3.16 -27.01
C THR A 356 4.35 3.70 -26.15
N GLY A 357 4.35 3.39 -24.85
CA GLY A 357 3.26 3.67 -23.92
C GLY A 357 2.03 2.77 -24.16
N LEU A 358 2.21 1.68 -24.90
CA LEU A 358 1.20 0.71 -25.30
C LEU A 358 1.54 -0.68 -24.77
N ARG A 359 0.56 -1.57 -24.70
CA ARG A 359 0.73 -2.97 -24.28
C ARG A 359 1.95 -3.57 -24.97
N ALA A 360 2.81 -4.20 -24.18
CA ALA A 360 3.94 -4.95 -24.70
C ALA A 360 3.41 -6.14 -25.50
N GLY A 361 3.97 -6.39 -26.68
CA GLY A 361 3.42 -7.38 -27.63
C GLY A 361 3.31 -8.80 -27.11
N PHE A 362 4.05 -9.16 -26.06
CA PHE A 362 3.98 -10.45 -25.38
C PHE A 362 2.92 -10.52 -24.27
N SER A 363 2.47 -9.40 -23.71
CA SER A 363 1.62 -9.40 -22.51
C SER A 363 0.28 -10.06 -22.81
N GLU A 364 -0.14 -11.01 -21.98
CA GLU A 364 -1.54 -11.44 -21.92
C GLU A 364 -2.47 -10.23 -21.72
N TYR A 365 -3.68 -10.33 -22.27
CA TYR A 365 -4.65 -9.24 -22.27
C TYR A 365 -6.09 -9.73 -22.17
N GLY A 366 -7.02 -8.80 -21.93
CA GLY A 366 -8.44 -9.07 -21.73
C GLY A 366 -8.94 -8.52 -20.39
N SER A 367 -10.25 -8.63 -20.16
CA SER A 367 -10.96 -8.09 -19.01
C SER A 367 -10.45 -8.60 -17.66
N ARG A 368 -9.73 -9.74 -17.65
CA ARG A 368 -9.09 -10.31 -16.47
C ARG A 368 -7.89 -9.49 -15.96
N VAL A 369 -7.23 -8.72 -16.81
CA VAL A 369 -6.02 -7.96 -16.44
C VAL A 369 -6.41 -6.62 -15.80
N ASP A 370 -6.13 -6.48 -14.50
CA ASP A 370 -6.51 -5.30 -13.70
C ASP A 370 -5.61 -4.09 -13.92
N LEU A 371 -4.32 -4.37 -13.87
CA LEU A 371 -3.28 -3.40 -13.68
C LEU A 371 -2.10 -3.75 -14.58
N PHE A 372 -1.38 -2.73 -15.00
CA PHE A 372 -0.12 -2.91 -15.69
C PHE A 372 0.95 -2.01 -15.11
N SER A 373 2.19 -2.31 -15.47
CA SER A 373 3.34 -1.46 -15.24
C SER A 373 4.38 -1.73 -16.34
N TRP A 374 5.58 -1.18 -16.17
CA TRP A 374 6.68 -1.30 -17.12
C TRP A 374 7.07 -2.75 -17.33
N GLY A 375 6.93 -3.22 -18.57
CA GLY A 375 7.32 -4.54 -19.04
C GLY A 375 8.63 -4.58 -19.82
N ASP A 376 9.34 -3.45 -19.91
CA ASP A 376 10.63 -3.34 -20.58
C ASP A 376 11.39 -2.15 -19.98
N PHE A 377 12.71 -2.10 -20.20
CA PHE A 377 13.62 -1.04 -19.73
C PHE A 377 13.59 -0.82 -18.20
N VAL A 378 13.35 -1.88 -17.42
CA VAL A 378 13.32 -1.79 -15.96
C VAL A 378 14.73 -1.88 -15.40
N THR A 379 15.15 -0.81 -14.72
CA THR A 379 16.45 -0.75 -14.03
C THR A 379 16.34 -1.32 -12.62
N THR A 380 17.10 -2.37 -12.33
CA THR A 380 17.07 -3.10 -11.05
C THR A 380 18.39 -3.87 -10.83
N THR A 381 18.50 -4.58 -9.70
CA THR A 381 19.58 -5.53 -9.43
C THR A 381 19.53 -6.73 -10.38
N THR A 382 20.63 -7.46 -10.52
CA THR A 382 20.67 -8.74 -11.25
C THR A 382 21.83 -9.59 -10.72
N TRP A 383 22.00 -10.79 -11.25
CA TRP A 383 23.02 -11.73 -10.82
C TRP A 383 23.72 -12.40 -12.00
N SER A 384 25.00 -12.71 -11.81
CA SER A 384 25.71 -13.69 -12.63
C SER A 384 26.83 -14.33 -11.82
N ARG A 385 27.38 -15.43 -12.31
CA ARG A 385 28.57 -16.06 -11.69
C ARG A 385 29.78 -15.12 -11.65
N GLN A 386 29.91 -14.21 -12.63
CA GLN A 386 31.01 -13.25 -12.72
C GLN A 386 30.77 -12.00 -11.85
N ASN A 387 29.53 -11.64 -11.58
CA ASN A 387 29.14 -10.52 -10.72
C ASN A 387 28.01 -10.91 -9.76
N PRO A 388 28.31 -11.70 -8.71
CA PRO A 388 27.28 -12.31 -7.87
C PRO A 388 26.73 -11.36 -6.78
N THR A 389 27.43 -10.26 -6.47
CA THR A 389 27.11 -9.39 -5.32
C THR A 389 26.78 -7.95 -5.69
N THR A 390 27.06 -7.52 -6.92
CA THR A 390 26.96 -6.12 -7.36
C THR A 390 26.43 -6.00 -8.80
N GLY A 391 25.54 -6.91 -9.20
CA GLY A 391 24.97 -6.96 -10.54
C GLY A 391 23.80 -5.99 -10.66
N TYR A 392 23.78 -5.20 -11.74
CA TYR A 392 22.64 -4.35 -12.10
C TYR A 392 22.32 -4.51 -13.58
N THR A 393 21.08 -4.24 -13.96
CA THR A 393 20.55 -4.28 -15.33
C THR A 393 19.71 -3.03 -15.61
N HIS A 394 19.52 -2.69 -16.89
CA HIS A 394 18.61 -1.63 -17.34
C HIS A 394 17.48 -2.13 -18.25
N ASP A 395 17.42 -3.43 -18.49
CA ASP A 395 16.62 -4.08 -19.53
C ASP A 395 15.91 -5.33 -19.01
N TYR A 396 15.67 -5.43 -17.69
CA TYR A 396 14.73 -6.43 -17.19
C TYR A 396 13.33 -6.14 -17.76
N SER A 397 12.64 -7.19 -18.20
CA SER A 397 11.47 -7.09 -19.06
C SER A 397 10.45 -8.20 -18.78
N GLY A 398 9.37 -8.24 -19.57
CA GLY A 398 8.28 -9.19 -19.40
C GLY A 398 7.18 -8.69 -18.46
N THR A 399 6.09 -9.45 -18.37
CA THR A 399 5.16 -9.28 -17.24
C THR A 399 5.88 -9.54 -15.91
N SER A 400 7.00 -10.25 -15.92
CA SER A 400 7.93 -10.46 -14.81
C SER A 400 8.63 -9.22 -14.29
N SER A 401 8.74 -8.13 -15.06
CA SER A 401 9.19 -6.84 -14.52
C SER A 401 8.03 -6.00 -13.98
N SER A 402 6.84 -6.10 -14.60
CA SER A 402 5.63 -5.42 -14.14
C SER A 402 5.09 -5.99 -12.82
N ASN A 403 5.13 -7.31 -12.66
CA ASN A 403 4.63 -8.05 -11.52
C ASN A 403 5.27 -7.64 -10.16
N PRO A 404 6.61 -7.61 -9.99
CA PRO A 404 7.24 -7.11 -8.79
C PRO A 404 7.04 -5.59 -8.60
N ILE A 405 6.86 -4.81 -9.67
CA ILE A 405 6.48 -3.38 -9.52
C ILE A 405 5.13 -3.28 -8.81
N LEU A 406 4.14 -4.06 -9.25
CA LEU A 406 2.81 -4.08 -8.64
C LEU A 406 2.81 -4.66 -7.23
N ALA A 407 3.65 -5.66 -6.94
CA ALA A 407 3.84 -6.16 -5.57
C ALA A 407 4.38 -5.08 -4.63
N GLY A 408 5.37 -4.31 -5.08
CA GLY A 408 5.87 -3.14 -4.34
C GLY A 408 4.81 -2.07 -4.13
N VAL A 409 3.97 -1.78 -5.15
CA VAL A 409 2.85 -0.83 -5.05
C VAL A 409 1.86 -1.26 -3.97
N VAL A 410 1.46 -2.53 -3.97
CA VAL A 410 0.50 -3.05 -2.98
C VAL A 410 1.10 -3.02 -1.58
N ALA A 411 2.37 -3.41 -1.41
CA ALA A 411 3.05 -3.32 -0.13
C ALA A 411 3.14 -1.87 0.37
N SER A 412 3.52 -0.91 -0.48
CA SER A 412 3.55 0.51 -0.16
C SER A 412 2.18 1.02 0.31
N LEU A 413 1.12 0.79 -0.48
CA LEU A 413 -0.21 1.30 -0.17
C LEU A 413 -0.79 0.66 1.11
N GLN A 414 -0.60 -0.65 1.29
CA GLN A 414 -1.02 -1.36 2.50
C GLN A 414 -0.23 -0.91 3.74
N GLY A 415 1.06 -0.59 3.58
CA GLY A 415 1.89 0.01 4.62
C GLY A 415 1.38 1.38 5.05
N VAL A 416 1.00 2.24 4.10
CA VAL A 416 0.37 3.54 4.39
C VAL A 416 -0.94 3.36 5.15
N ALA A 417 -1.78 2.42 4.75
CA ALA A 417 -3.05 2.14 5.43
C ALA A 417 -2.82 1.77 6.91
N ARG A 418 -1.85 0.88 7.19
CA ARG A 418 -1.47 0.48 8.56
C ARG A 418 -0.95 1.67 9.36
N ALA A 419 -0.01 2.44 8.79
CA ALA A 419 0.61 3.58 9.46
C ALA A 419 -0.39 4.71 9.78
N ASN A 420 -1.50 4.79 9.05
CA ASN A 420 -2.56 5.78 9.23
C ASN A 420 -3.81 5.22 9.94
N GLY A 421 -3.69 4.06 10.61
CA GLY A 421 -4.74 3.51 11.46
C GLY A 421 -5.94 2.89 10.72
N LEU A 422 -5.84 2.68 9.41
CA LEU A 422 -6.89 2.01 8.61
C LEU A 422 -6.81 0.48 8.71
N GLY A 423 -5.70 -0.06 9.21
CA GLY A 423 -5.47 -1.50 9.29
C GLY A 423 -5.22 -2.15 7.93
N ASN A 424 -5.61 -3.42 7.81
CA ASN A 424 -5.48 -4.19 6.57
C ASN A 424 -6.64 -3.89 5.62
N ILE A 425 -6.32 -3.53 4.38
CA ILE A 425 -7.33 -3.31 3.35
C ILE A 425 -7.59 -4.66 2.67
N PRO A 426 -8.85 -5.10 2.57
CA PRO A 426 -9.17 -6.35 1.88
C PRO A 426 -8.68 -6.36 0.43
N PRO A 427 -8.19 -7.49 -0.11
CA PRO A 427 -7.57 -7.53 -1.45
C PRO A 427 -8.40 -6.94 -2.58
N LYS A 428 -9.69 -7.30 -2.68
CA LYS A 428 -10.58 -6.77 -3.71
C LYS A 428 -10.79 -5.26 -3.58
N ALA A 429 -10.82 -4.73 -2.35
CA ALA A 429 -10.97 -3.29 -2.10
C ALA A 429 -9.69 -2.52 -2.45
N LEU A 430 -8.51 -3.06 -2.10
CA LEU A 430 -7.22 -2.46 -2.47
C LEU A 430 -7.05 -2.44 -3.99
N ARG A 431 -7.34 -3.56 -4.68
CA ARG A 431 -7.36 -3.63 -6.14
C ARG A 431 -8.30 -2.61 -6.76
N ALA A 432 -9.54 -2.50 -6.27
CA ALA A 432 -10.50 -1.52 -6.76
C ALA A 432 -10.01 -0.08 -6.59
N LEU A 433 -9.35 0.23 -5.46
CA LEU A 433 -8.73 1.53 -5.23
C LEU A 433 -7.64 1.83 -6.27
N LEU A 434 -6.72 0.88 -6.50
CA LEU A 434 -5.67 1.02 -7.52
C LEU A 434 -6.26 1.20 -8.93
N VAL A 435 -7.26 0.39 -9.30
CA VAL A 435 -7.94 0.51 -10.61
C VAL A 435 -8.63 1.86 -10.76
N THR A 436 -9.27 2.37 -9.71
CA THR A 436 -10.02 3.64 -9.79
C THR A 436 -9.12 4.86 -9.82
N THR A 437 -7.88 4.75 -9.33
CA THR A 437 -6.94 5.87 -9.21
C THR A 437 -5.79 5.80 -10.21
N GLY A 438 -5.61 4.65 -10.86
CA GLY A 438 -4.64 4.48 -11.93
C GLY A 438 -5.02 5.22 -13.22
N TYR A 439 -4.08 5.25 -14.15
CA TYR A 439 -4.22 5.90 -15.45
C TYR A 439 -4.00 4.90 -16.60
N PRO A 440 -4.68 5.08 -17.75
CA PRO A 440 -4.61 4.13 -18.85
C PRO A 440 -3.28 4.20 -19.61
N GLN A 441 -3.12 3.32 -20.59
CA GLN A 441 -2.08 3.44 -21.63
C GLN A 441 -2.14 4.80 -22.32
N ILE A 442 -1.09 5.21 -23.05
CA ILE A 442 -1.00 6.55 -23.67
C ILE A 442 -2.16 6.87 -24.64
N ASN A 443 -2.77 5.84 -25.23
CA ASN A 443 -3.93 5.96 -26.12
C ASN A 443 -5.28 6.10 -25.37
N GLY A 444 -5.28 6.12 -24.03
CA GLY A 444 -6.48 6.17 -23.21
C GLY A 444 -7.17 4.82 -23.01
N ASN A 445 -6.61 3.71 -23.50
CA ASN A 445 -7.20 2.38 -23.37
C ASN A 445 -6.94 1.81 -21.96
N SER A 446 -8.03 1.45 -21.27
CA SER A 446 -8.02 0.75 -19.98
C SER A 446 -8.64 -0.65 -20.03
N SER A 447 -9.11 -1.12 -21.18
CA SER A 447 -9.82 -2.40 -21.30
C SER A 447 -8.93 -3.57 -21.72
N GLU A 448 -7.76 -3.29 -22.31
CA GLU A 448 -6.86 -4.32 -22.81
C GLU A 448 -6.01 -4.96 -21.70
N ILE A 449 -5.34 -4.12 -20.88
CA ILE A 449 -4.47 -4.56 -19.77
C ILE A 449 -4.73 -3.77 -18.48
N GLY A 450 -5.91 -3.15 -18.37
CA GLY A 450 -6.25 -2.35 -17.20
C GLY A 450 -5.55 -0.99 -17.17
N VAL A 451 -5.16 -0.54 -15.97
CA VAL A 451 -4.53 0.78 -15.74
C VAL A 451 -3.19 0.66 -15.02
N GLN A 452 -2.31 1.64 -15.20
CA GLN A 452 -1.10 1.76 -14.38
C GLN A 452 -1.46 2.42 -13.05
N PRO A 453 -1.11 1.82 -11.89
CA PRO A 453 -1.33 2.45 -10.60
C PRO A 453 -0.63 3.80 -10.45
N ASP A 454 -1.24 4.68 -9.67
CA ASP A 454 -0.64 5.91 -9.19
C ASP A 454 -0.76 5.93 -7.66
N LEU A 455 0.35 5.66 -6.96
CA LEU A 455 0.36 5.57 -5.50
C LEU A 455 -0.04 6.88 -4.83
N GLU A 456 0.32 8.03 -5.39
CA GLU A 456 -0.04 9.34 -4.85
C GLU A 456 -1.57 9.49 -4.85
N ALA A 457 -2.19 9.26 -6.01
CA ALA A 457 -3.65 9.33 -6.15
C ALA A 457 -4.39 8.29 -5.31
N ALA A 458 -3.85 7.06 -5.21
CA ALA A 458 -4.41 6.00 -4.38
C ALA A 458 -4.38 6.36 -2.89
N ILE A 459 -3.24 6.88 -2.40
CA ILE A 459 -3.07 7.31 -1.02
C ILE A 459 -3.99 8.48 -0.69
N GLU A 460 -4.04 9.50 -1.54
CA GLU A 460 -4.93 10.65 -1.34
C GLU A 460 -6.40 10.21 -1.22
N LYS A 461 -6.86 9.37 -2.15
CA LYS A 461 -8.24 8.86 -2.13
C LYS A 461 -8.53 8.01 -0.89
N MET A 462 -7.60 7.14 -0.51
CA MET A 462 -7.72 6.27 0.66
C MET A 462 -7.82 7.08 1.95
N LEU A 463 -6.91 8.04 2.15
CA LEU A 463 -6.88 8.86 3.36
C LEU A 463 -8.04 9.85 3.39
N ALA A 464 -8.49 10.37 2.26
CA ALA A 464 -9.68 11.23 2.20
C ALA A 464 -10.96 10.52 2.65
N ALA A 465 -11.07 9.20 2.42
CA ALA A 465 -12.23 8.40 2.79
C ALA A 465 -12.35 8.08 4.30
N ARG A 466 -11.31 8.35 5.10
CA ARG A 466 -11.35 8.10 6.55
C ARG A 466 -12.34 9.06 7.25
N PRO A 467 -13.14 8.60 8.23
CA PRO A 467 -13.97 9.50 9.01
C PRO A 467 -13.15 10.65 9.61
N ASN A 468 -13.68 11.87 9.55
CA ASN A 468 -12.99 13.07 10.02
C ASN A 468 -13.63 13.59 11.32
N ARG A 469 -12.81 13.86 12.33
CA ARG A 469 -13.19 14.43 13.62
C ARG A 469 -12.53 15.81 13.75
N PRO A 470 -13.28 16.84 14.20
CA PRO A 470 -12.74 18.19 14.26
C PRO A 470 -11.58 18.31 15.28
N PRO A 471 -10.67 19.28 15.10
CA PRO A 471 -9.62 19.55 16.06
C PRO A 471 -10.15 19.86 17.46
N VAL A 472 -9.35 19.59 18.49
CA VAL A 472 -9.64 19.90 19.89
C VAL A 472 -8.53 20.73 20.50
N GLY A 473 -8.86 21.64 21.43
CA GLY A 473 -7.86 22.53 22.00
C GLY A 473 -8.40 23.69 22.80
N THR A 474 -7.47 24.55 23.25
CA THR A 474 -7.74 25.75 24.05
C THR A 474 -6.90 26.94 23.60
N LEU A 475 -7.36 28.14 23.94
CA LEU A 475 -6.63 29.38 23.68
C LEU A 475 -6.02 29.93 24.98
N GLU A 476 -4.70 29.99 25.02
CA GLU A 476 -3.90 30.47 26.15
C GLU A 476 -3.36 31.89 25.92
N GLY A 477 -3.04 32.59 27.01
CA GLY A 477 -2.65 34.01 27.06
C GLY A 477 -3.12 34.67 28.35
N ASP A 478 -2.63 35.86 28.68
CA ASP A 478 -3.12 36.58 29.85
C ASP A 478 -4.56 37.08 29.63
N SER A 479 -5.29 37.31 30.73
CA SER A 479 -6.64 37.89 30.70
C SER A 479 -6.64 39.41 30.82
N THR A 480 -5.48 40.02 31.08
CA THR A 480 -5.29 41.47 31.13
C THR A 480 -4.01 41.88 30.42
N VAL A 481 -3.99 43.10 29.87
CA VAL A 481 -2.81 43.73 29.26
C VAL A 481 -2.87 45.23 29.52
N ALA A 482 -1.74 45.88 29.79
CA ALA A 482 -1.73 47.33 29.94
C ALA A 482 -1.97 48.02 28.59
N SER A 483 -2.60 49.18 28.62
CA SER A 483 -2.80 50.05 27.46
C SER A 483 -1.49 50.29 26.70
N GLY A 484 -1.46 49.93 25.41
CA GLY A 484 -0.27 50.08 24.54
C GLY A 484 0.75 48.93 24.60
N GLU A 485 0.61 47.98 25.52
CA GLU A 485 1.54 46.85 25.67
C GLU A 485 1.22 45.70 24.70
N THR A 486 2.21 44.83 24.49
CA THR A 486 2.08 43.64 23.65
C THR A 486 1.77 42.40 24.49
N ILE A 487 0.87 41.56 23.98
CA ILE A 487 0.46 40.29 24.58
C ILE A 487 0.54 39.16 23.55
N THR A 488 0.93 37.97 24.01
CA THR A 488 0.99 36.75 23.20
C THR A 488 -0.21 35.86 23.50
N PHE A 489 -0.85 35.37 22.45
CA PHE A 489 -1.85 34.30 22.54
C PHE A 489 -1.33 33.05 21.84
N THR A 490 -1.60 31.88 22.42
CA THR A 490 -1.18 30.58 21.88
C THR A 490 -2.38 29.65 21.79
N ALA A 491 -2.66 29.13 20.59
CA ALA A 491 -3.69 28.12 20.36
C ALA A 491 -3.09 26.72 20.57
N ASN A 492 -3.38 26.09 21.70
CA ASN A 492 -2.98 24.72 21.99
C ASN A 492 -4.04 23.76 21.44
N ALA A 493 -3.86 23.39 20.18
CA ALA A 493 -4.77 22.48 19.47
C ALA A 493 -4.06 21.20 19.01
N SER A 494 -4.83 20.12 18.92
CA SER A 494 -4.44 18.83 18.37
C SER A 494 -5.59 18.24 17.57
N ASP A 495 -5.28 17.50 16.51
CA ASP A 495 -6.27 16.80 15.72
C ASP A 495 -6.39 15.32 16.16
N PRO A 496 -7.60 14.79 16.45
CA PRO A 496 -7.78 13.39 16.83
C PRO A 496 -7.38 12.37 15.75
N ASP A 497 -7.35 12.78 14.48
CA ASP A 497 -7.01 11.96 13.32
C ASP A 497 -5.57 12.23 12.82
N GLY A 498 -4.85 13.11 13.51
CA GLY A 498 -3.47 13.47 13.18
C GLY A 498 -3.33 14.37 11.96
N ASP A 499 -4.42 15.00 11.50
CA ASP A 499 -4.40 15.91 10.36
C ASP A 499 -3.58 17.20 10.67
N PRO A 500 -2.79 17.72 9.70
CA PRO A 500 -2.07 18.98 9.87
C PRO A 500 -3.02 20.17 10.12
N LEU A 501 -2.68 21.01 11.10
CA LEU A 501 -3.52 22.13 11.51
C LEU A 501 -3.12 23.45 10.85
N ALA A 502 -4.09 24.16 10.29
CA ALA A 502 -3.95 25.53 9.80
C ALA A 502 -4.59 26.52 10.78
N TYR A 503 -3.88 27.60 11.12
CA TYR A 503 -4.31 28.61 12.09
C TYR A 503 -4.73 29.90 11.37
N SER A 504 -5.83 30.51 11.82
CA SER A 504 -6.31 31.81 11.36
C SER A 504 -6.69 32.69 12.55
N TRP A 505 -6.08 33.87 12.65
CA TRP A 505 -6.26 34.78 13.78
C TRP A 505 -7.11 35.99 13.39
N LYS A 506 -8.09 36.34 14.23
CA LYS A 506 -8.92 37.55 14.10
C LYS A 506 -8.74 38.41 15.36
N PRO A 507 -7.85 39.42 15.32
CA PRO A 507 -7.61 40.31 16.45
C PRO A 507 -8.87 41.13 16.78
N PRO A 508 -9.03 41.55 18.04
CA PRO A 508 -10.07 42.49 18.40
C PRO A 508 -9.85 43.85 17.73
N ILE A 509 -10.93 44.63 17.58
CA ILE A 509 -10.88 45.99 17.01
C ILE A 509 -9.88 46.85 17.79
N GLY A 510 -8.97 47.51 17.07
CA GLY A 510 -7.96 48.40 17.65
C GLY A 510 -6.66 47.72 18.07
N PHE A 511 -6.62 46.38 18.16
CA PHE A 511 -5.36 45.66 18.33
C PHE A 511 -4.58 45.67 17.02
N THR A 512 -3.26 45.74 17.11
CA THR A 512 -2.34 45.70 15.95
C THR A 512 -1.34 44.57 16.12
N GLY A 513 -0.82 44.02 15.02
CA GLY A 513 0.12 42.89 15.05
C GLY A 513 0.05 42.06 13.78
N ALA A 514 1.08 41.25 13.54
CA ALA A 514 1.11 40.35 12.39
C ALA A 514 0.24 39.11 12.68
N THR A 515 -0.90 39.01 12.02
CA THR A 515 -1.74 37.80 12.05
C THR A 515 -1.25 36.81 11.00
N GLY A 516 -0.41 35.88 11.43
CA GLY A 516 0.10 34.79 10.59
C GLY A 516 -0.79 33.53 10.65
N ASN A 517 -0.26 32.45 10.08
CA ASN A 517 -0.82 31.10 10.09
C ASN A 517 -0.15 30.19 11.14
N THR A 518 0.41 30.80 12.19
CA THR A 518 1.21 30.11 13.22
C THR A 518 0.40 29.82 14.47
N ARG A 519 0.89 28.86 15.28
CA ARG A 519 0.30 28.44 16.56
C ARG A 519 0.14 29.58 17.59
N SER A 520 0.97 30.60 17.51
CA SER A 520 0.91 31.78 18.39
C SER A 520 0.84 33.07 17.58
N VAL A 521 0.27 34.11 18.20
CA VAL A 521 0.19 35.47 17.68
C VAL A 521 0.61 36.48 18.75
N ASN A 522 1.31 37.53 18.35
CA ASN A 522 1.65 38.68 19.19
C ASN A 522 0.79 39.87 18.76
N LEU A 523 0.05 40.45 19.69
CA LEU A 523 -0.83 41.58 19.45
C LEU A 523 -0.51 42.72 20.43
N THR A 524 -0.46 43.95 19.92
CA THR A 524 -0.32 45.18 20.70
C THR A 524 -1.69 45.78 20.96
N ALA A 525 -2.01 46.03 22.23
CA ALA A 525 -3.27 46.59 22.67
C ALA A 525 -3.40 48.07 22.27
N PRO A 526 -4.62 48.56 21.94
CA PRO A 526 -4.84 49.98 21.71
C PRO A 526 -4.58 50.79 22.99
N THR A 527 -4.25 52.07 22.82
CA THR A 527 -4.20 53.00 23.94
C THR A 527 -5.62 53.36 24.40
N VAL A 528 -5.93 53.17 25.69
CA VAL A 528 -7.27 53.39 26.25
C VAL A 528 -7.24 54.24 27.52
N SER A 529 -8.27 55.05 27.74
CA SER A 529 -8.42 55.90 28.93
C SER A 529 -9.29 55.28 30.03
N ASN A 530 -10.01 54.20 29.73
CA ASN A 530 -10.78 53.38 30.67
C ASN A 530 -10.54 51.91 30.33
N ASP A 531 -10.77 51.00 31.29
CA ASP A 531 -10.66 49.56 31.04
C ASP A 531 -11.62 49.14 29.90
N VAL A 532 -11.09 48.44 28.90
CA VAL A 532 -11.89 47.95 27.76
C VAL A 532 -11.78 46.43 27.68
N ASN A 533 -12.92 45.75 27.63
CA ASN A 533 -12.98 44.31 27.34
C ASN A 533 -13.04 44.08 25.84
N ALA A 534 -12.23 43.14 25.37
CA ALA A 534 -12.14 42.73 23.99
C ALA A 534 -12.09 41.20 23.88
N MET A 535 -12.28 40.68 22.68
CA MET A 535 -12.30 39.24 22.42
C MET A 535 -11.38 38.88 21.26
N VAL A 536 -10.39 38.04 21.55
CA VAL A 536 -9.49 37.48 20.55
C VAL A 536 -10.12 36.20 20.03
N ASN A 537 -10.12 36.02 18.71
CA ASN A 537 -10.64 34.81 18.07
C ASN A 537 -9.54 34.13 17.27
N ALA A 538 -9.52 32.80 17.33
CA ALA A 538 -8.72 31.94 16.49
C ALA A 538 -9.61 30.85 15.89
N GLU A 539 -9.36 30.52 14.63
CA GLU A 539 -10.00 29.42 13.94
C GLU A 539 -8.92 28.45 13.50
N ILE A 540 -9.02 27.20 13.93
CA ILE A 540 -8.07 26.15 13.62
C ILE A 540 -8.79 25.13 12.75
N SER A 541 -8.27 24.88 11.55
CA SER A 541 -8.83 23.92 10.60
C SER A 541 -7.89 22.74 10.40
N ASP A 542 -8.46 21.55 10.24
CA ASP A 542 -7.77 20.32 9.84
C ASP A 542 -7.61 20.18 8.30
N GLY A 543 -8.11 21.14 7.51
CA GLY A 543 -8.10 21.07 6.05
C GLY A 543 -9.06 20.03 5.43
N ARG A 544 -9.82 19.29 6.26
CA ARG A 544 -10.78 18.24 5.86
C ARG A 544 -12.23 18.56 6.26
N GLY A 545 -12.45 19.80 6.69
CA GLY A 545 -13.76 20.37 7.01
C GLY A 545 -14.06 20.41 8.51
N GLY A 546 -13.20 19.86 9.36
CA GLY A 546 -13.26 20.07 10.80
C GLY A 546 -12.63 21.40 11.18
N VAL A 547 -13.32 22.11 12.06
CA VAL A 547 -12.92 23.44 12.51
C VAL A 547 -13.10 23.55 14.01
N LEU A 548 -12.09 24.08 14.69
CA LEU A 548 -12.10 24.45 16.10
C LEU A 548 -12.09 25.98 16.23
N PRO A 549 -13.23 26.61 16.52
CA PRO A 549 -13.27 28.01 16.90
C PRO A 549 -12.85 28.17 18.36
N LEU A 550 -11.85 29.01 18.60
CA LEU A 550 -11.40 29.40 19.93
C LEU A 550 -11.59 30.89 20.15
N HIS A 551 -11.91 31.27 21.38
CA HIS A 551 -12.06 32.66 21.77
C HIS A 551 -11.52 32.89 23.18
N LYS A 552 -11.00 34.09 23.43
CA LYS A 552 -10.52 34.50 24.75
C LYS A 552 -10.83 35.96 25.01
N GLN A 553 -11.40 36.24 26.18
CA GLN A 553 -11.59 37.61 26.65
C GLN A 553 -10.28 38.18 27.19
N ILE A 554 -10.03 39.44 26.85
CA ILE A 554 -8.88 40.23 27.30
C ILE A 554 -9.37 41.60 27.78
N THR A 555 -8.91 42.04 28.94
CA THR A 555 -9.16 43.40 29.45
C THR A 555 -7.92 44.26 29.23
N VAL A 556 -8.04 45.30 28.40
CA VAL A 556 -7.00 46.34 28.29
C VAL A 556 -7.16 47.27 29.49
N LYS A 557 -6.15 47.29 30.37
CA LYS A 557 -6.12 48.12 31.57
C LYS A 557 -5.65 49.53 31.23
N ALA A 558 -6.48 50.51 31.55
CA ALA A 558 -6.08 51.91 31.43
C ALA A 558 -4.93 52.22 32.39
N PRO A 559 -4.08 53.22 32.09
CA PRO A 559 -3.08 53.70 33.04
C PRO A 559 -3.76 54.08 34.35
N THR A 560 -3.20 53.63 35.48
CA THR A 560 -3.69 54.10 36.80
C THR A 560 -3.51 55.61 36.86
N GLU A 561 -4.52 56.34 37.38
CA GLU A 561 -4.63 57.82 37.33
C GLU A 561 -3.42 58.58 37.91
N ASP A 562 -2.45 57.89 38.54
CA ASP A 562 -1.27 58.45 39.20
C ASP A 562 0.09 58.05 38.61
N SER A 563 0.17 57.28 37.51
CA SER A 563 1.46 56.88 36.93
C SER A 563 1.73 57.55 35.56
N CYS A 564 2.86 58.25 35.46
CA CYS A 564 3.31 58.94 34.25
C CYS A 564 4.75 58.51 33.91
N GLY A 565 4.92 57.22 33.60
CA GLY A 565 6.24 56.59 33.41
C GLY A 565 7.05 56.54 34.71
N ASP A 566 8.37 56.77 34.61
CA ASP A 566 9.30 56.75 35.75
C ASP A 566 9.20 57.99 36.68
N ILE A 567 8.24 58.87 36.44
CA ILE A 567 8.08 60.10 37.22
C ILE A 567 7.45 59.78 38.58
N PRO A 568 8.09 60.14 39.70
CA PRO A 568 7.59 59.83 41.03
C PRO A 568 6.18 60.41 41.27
N LYS A 569 5.31 59.64 41.93
CA LYS A 569 4.00 60.13 42.38
C LYS A 569 4.17 61.32 43.33
N TRP A 570 3.29 62.32 43.22
CA TRP A 570 3.23 63.40 44.19
C TRP A 570 2.86 62.85 45.59
N ASP A 571 3.67 63.18 46.58
CA ASP A 571 3.56 62.73 47.97
C ASP A 571 3.27 63.94 48.87
N PRO A 572 2.10 64.00 49.54
CA PRO A 572 1.77 65.10 50.43
C PRO A 572 2.73 65.24 51.62
N ALA A 573 3.45 64.18 52.01
CA ALA A 573 4.39 64.19 53.12
C ALA A 573 5.82 64.63 52.73
N ARG A 574 6.11 64.75 51.44
CA ARG A 574 7.43 65.12 50.94
C ARG A 574 7.60 66.66 50.84
N ILE A 575 8.79 67.12 51.19
CA ILE A 575 9.24 68.49 50.92
C ILE A 575 9.75 68.56 49.47
N TYR A 576 9.24 69.52 48.71
CA TYR A 576 9.60 69.80 47.33
C TYR A 576 10.37 71.10 47.24
N GLU A 577 11.70 71.02 47.25
CA GLU A 577 12.61 72.16 47.28
C GLU A 577 13.51 72.28 46.03
N THR A 578 13.47 71.28 45.14
CA THR A 578 14.32 71.25 43.94
C THR A 578 13.56 71.82 42.74
N TYR A 579 14.07 72.92 42.18
CA TYR A 579 13.47 73.53 40.99
C TYR A 579 13.33 72.54 39.84
N ALA A 580 12.14 72.53 39.24
CA ALA A 580 11.75 71.68 38.12
C ALA A 580 11.76 70.16 38.37
N GLU A 581 11.85 69.71 39.63
CA GLU A 581 11.64 68.28 39.95
C GLU A 581 10.21 67.87 39.57
N ALA A 582 10.07 66.74 38.89
CA ALA A 582 8.82 66.30 38.29
C ALA A 582 8.06 65.32 39.20
N VAL A 583 6.74 65.50 39.28
CA VAL A 583 5.83 64.57 39.94
C VAL A 583 4.63 64.23 39.06
N ALA A 584 4.15 63.00 39.17
CA ALA A 584 2.92 62.54 38.56
C ALA A 584 1.75 62.75 39.53
N TYR A 585 0.67 63.39 39.06
CA TYR A 585 -0.55 63.57 39.85
C TYR A 585 -1.76 63.72 38.92
N LYS A 586 -2.80 62.89 39.08
CA LYS A 586 -4.04 62.96 38.28
C LYS A 586 -3.81 63.04 36.76
N GLY A 587 -2.99 62.13 36.22
CA GLY A 587 -2.72 62.02 34.78
C GLY A 587 -1.94 63.19 34.16
N LYS A 588 -1.29 64.02 34.99
CA LYS A 588 -0.42 65.11 34.54
C LYS A 588 0.94 65.07 35.23
N VAL A 589 1.96 65.53 34.51
CA VAL A 589 3.28 65.82 35.05
C VAL A 589 3.33 67.27 35.48
N TYR A 590 3.62 67.50 36.75
CA TYR A 590 3.87 68.83 37.31
C TYR A 590 5.34 68.96 37.63
N LYS A 591 5.89 70.16 37.42
CA LYS A 591 7.26 70.48 37.79
C LYS A 591 7.24 71.48 38.94
N GLN A 592 8.03 71.23 39.96
CA GLN A 592 8.17 72.14 41.10
C GLN A 592 8.67 73.52 40.61
N ASN A 593 8.10 74.59 41.16
CA ASN A 593 8.48 75.97 40.85
C ASN A 593 8.98 76.70 42.12
N PHE A 594 8.26 76.54 43.24
CA PHE A 594 8.67 77.09 44.54
C PHE A 594 8.60 76.01 45.63
N TYR A 595 9.39 76.23 46.68
CA TYR A 595 9.39 75.40 47.89
C TYR A 595 7.96 75.13 48.37
N ASN A 596 7.59 73.87 48.54
CA ASN A 596 6.29 73.51 49.08
C ASN A 596 6.27 72.14 49.78
N ILE A 597 5.26 71.96 50.63
CA ILE A 597 4.90 70.68 51.26
C ILE A 597 3.37 70.60 51.28
N ASN A 598 2.82 69.42 50.99
CA ASN A 598 1.38 69.17 50.99
C ASN A 598 0.56 70.19 50.18
N LYS A 599 1.11 70.65 49.04
CA LYS A 599 0.38 71.47 48.06
C LYS A 599 0.02 70.61 46.84
N PRO A 600 -1.25 70.17 46.71
CA PRO A 600 -1.69 69.39 45.56
C PRO A 600 -1.40 70.16 44.24
N PRO A 601 -0.67 69.57 43.28
CA PRO A 601 -0.22 70.31 42.09
C PRO A 601 -1.35 70.77 41.16
N ASP A 602 -2.50 70.08 41.16
CA ASP A 602 -3.64 70.39 40.30
C ASP A 602 -4.29 71.75 40.62
N VAL A 603 -4.32 72.14 41.90
CA VAL A 603 -4.90 73.42 42.34
C VAL A 603 -3.84 74.46 42.72
N ASN A 604 -2.57 74.06 42.83
CA ASN A 604 -1.45 74.94 43.15
C ASN A 604 -0.46 75.08 41.98
N SER A 605 -0.96 75.03 40.74
CA SER A 605 -0.16 75.26 39.53
C SER A 605 -0.66 76.43 38.69
N ALA A 606 0.28 77.12 38.02
CA ALA A 606 0.00 78.18 37.06
C ALA A 606 1.22 78.38 36.13
N GLU A 607 1.08 79.25 35.13
CA GLU A 607 2.20 79.67 34.27
C GLU A 607 3.27 80.44 35.07
N PHE A 608 2.86 81.25 36.06
CA PHE A 608 3.74 82.01 36.93
C PHE A 608 3.18 82.09 38.37
N GLY A 609 4.05 82.26 39.36
CA GLY A 609 3.66 82.66 40.73
C GLY A 609 3.01 81.59 41.62
N LYS A 610 2.97 80.34 41.20
CA LYS A 610 2.45 79.19 41.99
C LYS A 610 3.53 78.14 42.26
N GLU A 611 3.32 77.34 43.30
CA GLU A 611 4.24 76.33 43.82
C GLU A 611 4.62 75.26 42.77
N TRP A 612 3.73 74.99 41.82
CA TRP A 612 3.94 74.11 40.70
C TRP A 612 3.78 74.84 39.36
N LEU A 613 4.52 74.43 38.33
CA LEU A 613 4.26 74.82 36.95
C LEU A 613 3.01 74.10 36.43
N GLN A 614 2.29 74.73 35.49
CA GLN A 614 1.07 74.17 34.90
C GLN A 614 1.30 72.74 34.38
N GLY A 615 0.49 71.80 34.89
CA GLY A 615 0.65 70.39 34.59
C GLY A 615 0.38 70.06 33.12
N ILE A 616 1.25 69.25 32.53
CA ILE A 616 1.14 68.76 31.16
C ILE A 616 0.58 67.34 31.20
N ALA A 617 -0.35 67.00 30.32
CA ALA A 617 -0.89 65.64 30.23
C ALA A 617 0.22 64.63 29.99
N CYS A 618 0.14 63.49 30.67
CA CYS A 618 1.08 62.39 30.47
C CYS A 618 0.93 61.88 29.04
N ARG A 619 2.05 61.74 28.34
CA ARG A 619 2.10 61.31 26.93
C ARG A 619 2.44 59.85 26.84
#